data_AF-S6B9J0-F1
#
_entry.id   AF-S6B9J0-F1
#
_cell.length_a   1.000
_cell.length_b   1.000
_cell.length_c   1.000
_cell.angle_alpha   90.00
_cell.angle_beta   90.00
_cell.angle_gamma   90.00
#
_symmetry.space_group_name_H-M   'P 1'
#
loop_
_entity.id
_entity.type
_entity.pdbx_description
1 polymer ?
#
loop_
_entity_poly.entity_id
_entity_poly.type
_entity_poly.pdbx_seq_one_letter_code
_entity_poly.pdbx_strand_id
1 'polypeptide(L)'
;MGSGVPRGMLAARKLKSRRRSQRWADKAYKKAHLGTRWKCNPFKGSSHAKGIVVEKIAIEAKQVCVLSLITKPKSCCPLIVLQSTGVNKLGITSTKWSQRKAYAKYLGLTCCLLVQLFPCPSLMLLQPNSAYRKSVRVQLIKNGKKITAFVPRDGCLNYIDENDEVLVAGFGRSGHSVGDLPGVRFKVVKVAGVSLLALYKEKKEKPRS
;
A
#
# COMPACT_ATOMS: atom_id res chain seq x y z
N MET A 1 -30.46 -3.19 -23.84
CA MET A 1 -29.17 -2.49 -24.00
C MET A 1 -28.10 -3.50 -24.41
N GLY A 2 -27.46 -3.32 -25.57
CA GLY A 2 -26.51 -4.29 -26.12
C GLY A 2 -25.13 -4.20 -25.47
N SER A 3 -24.49 -5.35 -25.22
CA SER A 3 -23.07 -5.43 -24.85
C SER A 3 -22.25 -4.63 -25.88
N GLY A 4 -21.40 -3.69 -25.47
CA GLY A 4 -20.57 -2.82 -26.33
C GLY A 4 -19.48 -3.54 -27.15
N VAL A 5 -19.78 -4.74 -27.63
CA VAL A 5 -18.94 -5.65 -28.40
C VAL A 5 -19.65 -5.98 -29.71
N PRO A 6 -19.02 -5.74 -30.88
CA PRO A 6 -19.61 -6.14 -32.15
C PRO A 6 -19.61 -7.68 -32.28
N ARG A 7 -20.72 -8.26 -32.76
CA ARG A 7 -20.90 -9.73 -32.93
C ARG A 7 -21.03 -10.17 -34.39
N GLY A 8 -20.88 -9.25 -35.35
CA GLY A 8 -20.99 -9.57 -36.78
C GLY A 8 -19.83 -10.44 -37.28
N MET A 9 -20.10 -11.29 -38.28
CA MET A 9 -19.13 -12.21 -38.88
C MET A 9 -17.86 -11.51 -39.40
N LEU A 10 -17.98 -10.28 -39.91
CA LEU A 10 -16.88 -9.48 -40.44
C LEU A 10 -16.25 -8.48 -39.42
N ALA A 11 -16.53 -8.63 -38.12
CA ALA A 11 -16.07 -7.69 -37.09
C ALA A 11 -14.68 -8.00 -36.48
N ALA A 12 -13.96 -9.00 -37.00
CA ALA A 12 -12.72 -9.51 -36.41
C ALA A 12 -11.63 -8.43 -36.19
N ARG A 13 -11.44 -7.52 -37.15
CA ARG A 13 -10.46 -6.42 -37.06
C ARG A 13 -10.72 -5.51 -35.86
N LYS A 14 -11.99 -5.15 -35.64
CA LYS A 14 -12.41 -4.30 -34.50
C LYS A 14 -12.17 -5.02 -33.18
N LEU A 15 -12.47 -6.31 -33.09
CA LEU A 15 -12.22 -7.12 -31.89
C LEU A 15 -10.72 -7.22 -31.56
N LYS A 16 -9.87 -7.44 -32.57
CA LYS A 16 -8.40 -7.49 -32.41
C LYS A 16 -7.84 -6.15 -31.94
N SER A 17 -8.25 -5.04 -32.56
CA SER A 17 -7.82 -3.69 -32.18
C SER A 17 -8.28 -3.35 -30.76
N ARG A 18 -9.54 -3.63 -30.42
CA ARG A 18 -10.08 -3.39 -29.08
C ARG A 18 -9.30 -4.16 -28.02
N ARG A 19 -9.03 -5.45 -28.24
CA ARG A 19 -8.24 -6.26 -27.30
C ARG A 19 -6.82 -5.74 -27.16
N ARG A 20 -6.18 -5.26 -28.23
CA ARG A 20 -4.86 -4.62 -28.18
C ARG A 20 -4.89 -3.37 -27.29
N SER A 21 -5.88 -2.49 -27.46
CA SER A 21 -6.03 -1.28 -26.63
C SER A 21 -6.34 -1.60 -25.17
N GLN A 22 -7.27 -2.54 -24.92
CA GLN A 22 -7.64 -2.95 -23.56
C GLN A 22 -6.49 -3.62 -22.80
N ARG A 23 -5.62 -4.38 -23.50
CA ARG A 23 -4.46 -5.03 -22.88
C ARG A 23 -3.48 -4.05 -22.24
N TRP A 24 -3.45 -2.79 -22.69
CA TRP A 24 -2.67 -1.75 -22.05
C TRP A 24 -3.22 -1.30 -20.68
N ALA A 25 -4.46 -1.63 -20.35
CA ALA A 25 -5.00 -1.46 -19.00
C ALA A 25 -4.40 -2.48 -18.01
N ASP A 26 -4.02 -3.67 -18.49
CA ASP A 26 -3.43 -4.71 -17.66
C ASP A 26 -2.04 -4.28 -17.17
N LYS A 27 -1.90 -4.12 -15.84
CA LYS A 27 -0.66 -3.64 -15.21
C LYS A 27 0.53 -4.56 -15.50
N ALA A 28 0.30 -5.88 -15.53
CA ALA A 28 1.35 -6.87 -15.83
C ALA A 28 1.88 -6.71 -17.27
N TYR A 29 0.97 -6.58 -18.24
CA TYR A 29 1.33 -6.36 -19.64
C TYR A 29 2.08 -5.04 -19.81
N LYS A 30 1.56 -3.96 -19.22
CA LYS A 30 2.19 -2.64 -19.24
C LYS A 30 3.61 -2.67 -18.65
N LYS A 31 3.80 -3.32 -17.49
CA LYS A 31 5.12 -3.43 -16.81
C LYS A 31 6.14 -4.19 -17.66
N ALA A 32 5.71 -5.24 -18.36
CA ALA A 32 6.57 -6.02 -19.26
C ALA A 32 6.96 -5.23 -20.52
N HIS A 33 6.02 -4.52 -21.16
CA HIS A 33 6.24 -3.87 -22.45
C HIS A 33 6.90 -2.48 -22.35
N LEU A 34 6.68 -1.74 -21.27
CA LEU A 34 7.31 -0.42 -21.08
C LEU A 34 8.81 -0.50 -20.71
N GLY A 35 9.34 -1.69 -20.42
CA GLY A 35 10.75 -1.87 -20.03
C GLY A 35 11.12 -1.28 -18.65
N THR A 36 10.11 -0.97 -17.83
CA THR A 36 10.29 -0.41 -16.47
C THR A 36 11.21 -1.25 -15.57
N ARG A 37 11.25 -2.57 -15.80
CA ARG A 37 12.15 -3.51 -15.11
C ARG A 37 13.63 -3.17 -15.29
N TRP A 38 14.02 -2.60 -16.43
CA TRP A 38 15.42 -2.28 -16.77
C TRP A 38 15.77 -0.84 -16.42
N LYS A 39 14.86 0.09 -16.71
CA LYS A 39 15.07 1.53 -16.52
C LYS A 39 14.99 1.96 -15.06
N CYS A 40 13.90 1.58 -14.38
CA CYS A 40 13.57 2.12 -13.05
C CYS A 40 14.10 1.28 -11.89
N ASN A 41 14.21 -0.05 -12.07
CA ASN A 41 14.66 -0.94 -10.99
C ASN A 41 16.16 -0.73 -10.70
N PRO A 42 16.58 -0.49 -9.45
CA PRO A 42 17.99 -0.39 -9.12
C PRO A 42 18.79 -1.67 -9.40
N PHE A 43 18.15 -2.85 -9.48
CA PHE A 43 18.83 -4.10 -9.83
C PHE A 43 18.96 -4.35 -11.33
N LYS A 44 18.35 -3.51 -12.20
CA LYS A 44 18.34 -3.71 -13.66
C LYS A 44 17.91 -5.14 -14.06
N GLY A 45 16.88 -5.67 -13.40
CA GLY A 45 16.30 -6.98 -13.72
C GLY A 45 16.94 -8.21 -13.05
N SER A 46 18.10 -8.07 -12.39
CA SER A 46 18.73 -9.14 -11.59
C SER A 46 17.95 -9.44 -10.30
N SER A 47 18.05 -10.67 -9.78
CA SER A 47 17.53 -11.09 -8.47
C SER A 47 18.35 -10.53 -7.31
N HIS A 48 19.67 -10.49 -7.49
CA HIS A 48 20.65 -10.04 -6.50
C HIS A 48 21.56 -8.93 -7.02
N ALA A 49 22.16 -8.18 -6.10
CA ALA A 49 23.18 -7.20 -6.42
C ALA A 49 24.22 -7.12 -5.30
N LYS A 50 25.48 -6.97 -5.69
CA LYS A 50 26.57 -6.62 -4.79
C LYS A 50 26.59 -5.10 -4.58
N GLY A 51 26.90 -4.66 -3.37
CA GLY A 51 27.01 -3.26 -3.03
C GLY A 51 27.95 -3.04 -1.85
N ILE A 52 28.34 -1.79 -1.65
CA ILE A 52 29.20 -1.32 -0.58
C ILE A 52 28.31 -0.64 0.46
N VAL A 53 28.55 -0.90 1.73
CA VAL A 53 27.85 -0.25 2.84
C VAL A 53 28.36 1.18 3.01
N VAL A 54 27.45 2.14 3.03
CA VAL A 54 27.77 3.56 3.23
C VAL A 54 27.58 3.92 4.71
N GLU A 55 26.41 3.65 5.27
CA GLU A 55 26.07 4.03 6.64
C GLU A 55 25.03 3.07 7.23
N LYS A 56 25.07 2.91 8.55
CA LYS A 56 24.08 2.16 9.35
C LYS A 56 22.92 3.09 9.68
N ILE A 57 21.68 2.66 9.41
CA ILE A 57 20.47 3.46 9.66
C ILE A 57 19.50 2.69 10.55
N ALA A 58 18.91 3.40 11.49
CA ALA A 58 17.74 2.94 12.22
C ALA A 58 16.50 3.56 11.56
N ILE A 59 15.60 2.73 11.00
CA ILE A 59 14.36 3.20 10.35
C ILE A 59 13.20 2.99 11.32
N GLU A 60 12.43 4.04 11.54
CA GLU A 60 11.19 3.96 12.34
C GLU A 60 10.11 3.17 11.59
N ALA A 61 9.39 2.32 12.32
CA ALA A 61 8.23 1.63 11.78
C ALA A 61 7.12 2.62 11.42
N LYS A 62 6.36 2.33 10.36
CA LYS A 62 5.18 3.12 10.04
C LYS A 62 4.19 3.06 11.20
N GLN A 63 3.80 4.24 11.69
CA GLN A 63 2.70 4.39 12.62
C GLN A 63 1.40 4.09 11.86
N VAL A 64 0.77 2.95 12.16
CA VAL A 64 -0.55 2.64 11.62
C VAL A 64 -1.57 3.31 12.55
N CYS A 65 -2.24 4.36 12.07
CA CYS A 65 -3.45 4.85 12.73
C CYS A 65 -4.52 3.78 12.56
N VAL A 66 -4.70 2.92 13.56
CA VAL A 66 -5.91 2.10 13.64
C VAL A 66 -7.05 3.03 13.99
N LEU A 67 -7.83 3.42 12.98
CA LEU A 67 -9.21 3.86 13.20
C LEU A 67 -9.99 2.59 13.59
N SER A 68 -9.79 2.13 14.82
CA SER A 68 -10.60 1.06 15.38
C SER A 68 -12.03 1.55 15.46
N LEU A 69 -12.88 1.00 14.59
CA LEU A 69 -14.33 1.02 14.66
C LEU A 69 -14.79 0.42 16.00
N ILE A 70 -14.76 1.22 17.06
CA ILE A 70 -15.47 1.02 18.31
C ILE A 70 -16.23 2.34 18.47
N THR A 71 -17.35 2.56 17.80
CA THR A 71 -18.65 1.97 18.13
C THR A 71 -19.49 1.77 16.87
N LYS A 72 -19.90 0.53 16.57
CA LYS A 72 -21.21 0.34 15.94
C LYS A 72 -22.22 0.27 17.09
N PRO A 73 -23.11 1.26 17.29
CA PRO A 73 -24.31 1.01 18.08
C PRO A 73 -25.20 0.06 17.26
N LYS A 74 -25.10 -1.25 17.51
CA LYS A 74 -26.19 -2.17 17.24
C LYS A 74 -27.16 -2.05 18.42
N SER A 75 -28.15 -1.17 18.29
CA SER A 75 -29.51 -1.28 18.85
C SER A 75 -30.09 0.13 19.05
N CYS A 76 -30.84 0.61 18.07
CA CYS A 76 -31.92 1.59 18.25
C CYS A 76 -32.77 1.53 16.98
N CYS A 77 -33.49 0.41 16.80
CA CYS A 77 -34.75 0.47 16.08
C CYS A 77 -35.79 0.89 17.11
N PRO A 78 -36.35 2.12 17.10
CA PRO A 78 -37.63 2.34 17.74
C PRO A 78 -38.69 1.69 16.84
N LEU A 79 -39.20 0.55 17.31
CA LEU A 79 -40.41 -0.10 16.82
C LEU A 79 -41.58 0.79 17.27
N ILE A 80 -41.93 1.80 16.47
CA ILE A 80 -43.15 2.58 16.69
C ILE A 80 -44.29 1.81 16.03
N VAL A 81 -45.10 1.19 16.90
CA VAL A 81 -46.46 0.74 16.61
C VAL A 81 -47.30 1.97 16.27
N LEU A 82 -47.76 2.07 15.03
CA LEU A 82 -48.95 2.84 14.68
C LEU A 82 -49.82 1.93 13.82
N GLN A 83 -50.80 1.31 14.47
CA GLN A 83 -51.99 0.83 13.78
C GLN A 83 -52.67 2.04 13.14
N SER A 84 -52.66 2.12 11.81
CA SER A 84 -53.65 2.90 11.07
C SER A 84 -54.51 1.93 10.27
N THR A 85 -55.76 1.87 10.71
CA THR A 85 -56.95 1.48 9.95
C THR A 85 -56.79 1.66 8.44
N GLY A 86 -57.14 0.61 7.69
CA GLY A 86 -57.06 0.63 6.24
C GLY A 86 -58.09 1.55 5.60
N VAL A 87 -57.77 2.08 4.41
CA VAL A 87 -58.72 2.34 3.32
C VAL A 87 -57.98 2.26 1.97
N ASN A 88 -58.42 1.30 1.17
CA ASN A 88 -58.56 1.23 -0.29
C ASN A 88 -57.97 2.29 -1.24
N LYS A 89 -57.49 1.74 -2.37
CA LYS A 89 -57.55 2.23 -3.77
C LYS A 89 -56.87 3.57 -4.08
N LEU A 90 -55.88 3.52 -4.96
CA LEU A 90 -56.00 3.90 -6.38
C LEU A 90 -54.61 3.79 -7.00
N GLY A 91 -54.49 3.05 -8.10
CA GLY A 91 -53.32 3.14 -8.96
C GLY A 91 -53.30 4.50 -9.66
N ILE A 92 -52.13 4.89 -10.17
CA ILE A 92 -51.96 5.64 -11.42
C ILE A 92 -50.50 5.54 -11.85
N THR A 93 -50.39 5.33 -13.14
CA THR A 93 -49.24 5.18 -14.01
C THR A 93 -48.52 6.50 -14.32
N SER A 94 -47.27 6.37 -14.79
CA SER A 94 -46.67 7.15 -15.88
C SER A 94 -46.09 8.56 -15.64
N THR A 95 -44.91 8.72 -16.25
CA THR A 95 -44.40 9.88 -17.00
C THR A 95 -43.72 11.07 -16.31
N LYS A 96 -42.43 11.18 -16.68
CA LYS A 96 -41.70 12.33 -17.26
C LYS A 96 -41.31 13.54 -16.39
N TRP A 97 -40.05 13.94 -16.67
CA TRP A 97 -39.53 15.31 -16.81
C TRP A 97 -39.30 16.08 -15.51
N SER A 98 -38.04 16.33 -15.17
CA SER A 98 -37.28 17.53 -15.60
C SER A 98 -37.40 18.63 -14.54
N GLN A 99 -36.26 19.28 -14.25
CA GLN A 99 -36.08 20.42 -13.35
C GLN A 99 -36.03 20.14 -11.84
N ARG A 100 -34.80 20.00 -11.32
CA ARG A 100 -34.43 20.49 -9.97
C ARG A 100 -33.06 21.16 -10.01
N LYS A 101 -33.05 22.37 -10.57
CA LYS A 101 -32.21 23.49 -10.08
C LYS A 101 -33.19 24.53 -9.52
N ALA A 102 -32.81 25.17 -8.42
CA ALA A 102 -33.64 25.98 -7.51
C ALA A 102 -34.60 25.09 -6.68
N TYR A 103 -34.59 25.08 -5.35
CA TYR A 103 -34.65 26.23 -4.47
C TYR A 103 -33.67 26.12 -3.31
N ALA A 104 -32.74 27.07 -3.24
CA ALA A 104 -32.11 27.50 -2.02
C ALA A 104 -32.90 28.70 -1.50
N LYS A 105 -33.66 28.55 -0.40
CA LYS A 105 -34.03 29.59 0.58
C LYS A 105 -35.05 29.02 1.57
N TYR A 106 -34.93 29.43 2.83
CA TYR A 106 -35.81 29.17 3.98
C TYR A 106 -35.55 27.87 4.76
N LEU A 107 -34.53 27.89 5.62
CA LEU A 107 -34.72 27.97 7.08
C LEU A 107 -33.34 27.98 7.75
N GLY A 108 -32.86 29.19 8.00
CA GLY A 108 -31.77 29.41 8.93
C GLY A 108 -32.30 29.54 10.37
N LEU A 109 -31.38 29.34 11.31
CA LEU A 109 -31.43 29.71 12.72
C LEU A 109 -32.36 28.88 13.63
N THR A 110 -31.80 27.83 14.22
CA THR A 110 -31.76 27.61 15.69
C THR A 110 -30.96 26.35 16.03
N CYS A 111 -29.63 26.41 15.94
CA CYS A 111 -28.75 25.45 16.65
C CYS A 111 -27.33 26.00 16.85
N CYS A 112 -27.21 27.29 17.20
CA CYS A 112 -25.94 27.93 17.60
C CYS A 112 -25.75 28.02 19.13
N LEU A 113 -26.64 27.44 19.95
CA LEU A 113 -26.49 27.48 21.41
C LEU A 113 -26.97 26.16 22.00
N LEU A 114 -26.07 25.17 22.05
CA LEU A 114 -25.88 24.26 23.19
C LEU A 114 -24.73 23.31 22.87
N VAL A 115 -23.86 23.11 23.86
CA VAL A 115 -22.63 22.29 23.88
C VAL A 115 -21.37 22.97 23.33
N GLN A 116 -21.03 24.12 23.93
CA GLN A 116 -19.66 24.28 24.43
C GLN A 116 -19.53 23.53 25.76
N LEU A 117 -18.33 23.00 26.03
CA LEU A 117 -17.87 22.23 27.21
C LEU A 117 -17.94 20.70 27.09
N PHE A 118 -17.16 20.15 26.18
CA PHE A 118 -16.22 19.09 26.55
C PHE A 118 -14.94 19.29 25.74
N PRO A 119 -13.83 19.80 26.34
CA PRO A 119 -12.52 19.46 25.80
C PRO A 119 -12.37 17.96 26.02
N CYS A 120 -12.73 17.14 25.03
CA CYS A 120 -12.39 15.72 25.10
C CYS A 120 -10.87 15.65 25.26
N PRO A 121 -10.36 15.22 26.43
CA PRO A 121 -8.95 15.20 26.71
C PRO A 121 -8.32 14.23 25.72
N SER A 122 -7.25 14.69 25.07
CA SER A 122 -6.17 13.84 24.58
C SER A 122 -6.63 12.46 24.12
N LEU A 123 -7.12 12.37 22.87
CA LEU A 123 -7.00 11.13 22.11
C LEU A 123 -5.50 10.83 22.04
N MET A 124 -4.98 10.17 23.08
CA MET A 124 -3.65 9.60 23.06
C MET A 124 -3.68 8.58 21.93
N LEU A 125 -3.13 9.00 20.79
CA LEU A 125 -2.81 8.15 19.67
C LEU A 125 -1.77 7.15 20.16
N LEU A 126 -2.20 6.05 20.79
CA LEU A 126 -1.31 4.94 21.08
C LEU A 126 -1.04 4.25 19.74
N GLN A 127 0.07 4.65 19.14
CA GLN A 127 0.61 4.07 17.93
C GLN A 127 1.06 2.64 18.27
N PRO A 128 0.44 1.57 17.72
CA PRO A 128 0.65 0.21 18.23
C PRO A 128 2.05 -0.34 17.93
N ASN A 129 2.76 0.24 16.96
CA ASN A 129 4.10 -0.21 16.56
C ASN A 129 5.14 0.85 16.91
N SER A 130 5.71 0.74 18.11
CA SER A 130 6.95 1.45 18.48
C SER A 130 8.12 0.50 18.29
N ALA A 131 8.76 0.55 17.11
CA ALA A 131 9.89 -0.31 16.81
C ALA A 131 10.87 0.34 15.83
N TYR A 132 12.16 0.29 16.17
CA TYR A 132 13.26 0.66 15.29
C TYR A 132 13.75 -0.55 14.50
N ARG A 133 13.80 -0.42 13.18
CA ARG A 133 14.24 -1.48 12.26
C ARG A 133 15.64 -1.19 11.74
N LYS A 134 16.59 -2.03 12.16
CA LYS A 134 18.00 -1.95 11.78
C LYS A 134 18.17 -2.16 10.27
N SER A 135 18.67 -1.15 9.60
CA SER A 135 18.83 -1.10 8.14
C SER A 135 20.18 -0.49 7.79
N VAL A 136 20.57 -0.63 6.53
CA VAL A 136 21.86 -0.17 6.02
C VAL A 136 21.64 0.53 4.69
N ARG A 137 22.35 1.64 4.46
CA ARG A 137 22.45 2.24 3.12
C ARG A 137 23.55 1.55 2.36
N VAL A 138 23.19 1.04 1.20
CA VAL A 138 24.09 0.30 0.33
C VAL A 138 24.16 1.01 -1.01
N GLN A 139 25.37 1.30 -1.46
CA GLN A 139 25.64 1.75 -2.82
C GLN A 139 25.93 0.53 -3.70
N LEU A 140 25.14 0.33 -4.76
CA LEU A 140 25.39 -0.79 -5.66
C LEU A 140 26.62 -0.54 -6.53
N ILE A 141 27.52 -1.52 -6.60
CA ILE A 141 28.76 -1.43 -7.40
C ILE A 141 28.42 -1.23 -8.89
N LYS A 142 27.48 -2.01 -9.41
CA LYS A 142 27.11 -2.00 -10.85
C LYS A 142 26.52 -0.69 -11.37
N ASN A 143 25.95 0.14 -10.49
CA ASN A 143 25.08 1.26 -10.88
C ASN A 143 25.39 2.56 -10.14
N GLY A 144 26.15 2.53 -9.05
CA GLY A 144 26.36 3.66 -8.14
C GLY A 144 25.11 4.12 -7.38
N LYS A 145 23.95 3.48 -7.57
CA LYS A 145 22.68 3.84 -6.92
C LYS A 145 22.71 3.46 -5.43
N LYS A 146 22.36 4.42 -4.57
CA LYS A 146 22.19 4.23 -3.13
C LYS A 146 20.80 3.65 -2.82
N ILE A 147 20.74 2.64 -1.97
CA ILE A 147 19.54 1.87 -1.64
C ILE A 147 19.49 1.63 -0.13
N THR A 148 18.29 1.55 0.44
CA THR A 148 18.09 1.03 1.80
C THR A 148 17.87 -0.48 1.77
N ALA A 149 18.67 -1.21 2.54
CA ALA A 149 18.53 -2.64 2.74
C ALA A 149 18.26 -2.93 4.22
N PHE A 150 17.31 -3.81 4.49
CA PHE A 150 17.02 -4.29 5.84
C PHE A 150 18.00 -5.39 6.25
N VAL A 151 18.45 -5.36 7.50
CA VAL A 151 19.26 -6.44 8.07
C VAL A 151 18.34 -7.41 8.81
N PRO A 152 18.23 -8.68 8.36
CA PRO A 152 17.37 -9.65 9.00
C PRO A 152 18.00 -10.21 10.28
N ARG A 153 17.14 -10.60 11.23
CA ARG A 153 17.46 -11.15 12.57
C ARG A 153 18.09 -10.14 13.53
N ASP A 154 18.02 -10.49 14.81
CA ASP A 154 18.54 -9.67 15.90
C ASP A 154 20.07 -9.72 15.94
N GLY A 155 20.69 -8.66 16.45
CA GLY A 155 22.16 -8.54 16.56
C GLY A 155 22.95 -8.47 15.25
N CYS A 156 22.33 -8.74 14.08
CA CYS A 156 23.04 -8.83 12.80
C CYS A 156 23.64 -7.51 12.29
N LEU A 157 23.31 -6.37 12.91
CA LEU A 157 23.92 -5.08 12.59
C LEU A 157 25.39 -5.00 13.04
N ASN A 158 25.77 -5.78 14.06
CA ASN A 158 27.12 -5.75 14.63
C ASN A 158 28.16 -6.37 13.69
N TYR A 159 27.74 -7.28 12.80
CA TYR A 159 28.65 -7.95 11.86
C TYR A 159 28.94 -7.14 10.58
N ILE A 160 28.11 -6.12 10.30
CA ILE A 160 28.23 -5.29 9.11
C ILE A 160 28.99 -4.04 9.52
N ASP A 161 30.09 -3.76 8.85
CA ASP A 161 30.84 -2.52 9.03
C ASP A 161 30.63 -1.58 7.85
N GLU A 162 31.04 -0.33 8.02
CA GLU A 162 31.06 0.64 6.93
C GLU A 162 32.10 0.20 5.89
N ASN A 163 31.83 0.45 4.61
CA ASN A 163 32.65 0.05 3.48
C ASN A 163 32.72 -1.47 3.20
N ASP A 164 32.00 -2.30 3.97
CA ASP A 164 31.90 -3.73 3.68
C ASP A 164 31.16 -4.01 2.37
N GLU A 165 31.57 -5.08 1.71
CA GLU A 165 30.83 -5.64 0.59
C GLU A 165 29.66 -6.51 1.05
N VAL A 166 28.47 -6.16 0.60
CA VAL A 166 27.24 -6.88 0.92
C VAL A 166 26.53 -7.40 -0.33
N LEU A 167 25.95 -8.58 -0.20
CA LEU A 167 25.03 -9.14 -1.20
C LEU A 167 23.60 -8.85 -0.78
N VAL A 168 22.90 -8.09 -1.62
CA VAL A 168 21.54 -7.62 -1.40
C VAL A 168 20.56 -8.40 -2.27
N ALA A 169 19.41 -8.75 -1.71
CA ALA A 169 18.30 -9.43 -2.38
C ALA A 169 16.99 -8.63 -2.24
N GLY A 170 16.03 -8.86 -3.13
CA GLY A 170 14.66 -8.40 -2.93
C GLY A 170 13.93 -9.19 -1.84
N PHE A 171 12.88 -8.61 -1.25
CA PHE A 171 12.03 -9.31 -0.28
C PHE A 171 11.06 -10.34 -0.88
N GLY A 172 10.81 -10.30 -2.20
CA GLY A 172 9.90 -11.22 -2.89
C GLY A 172 8.53 -10.63 -3.26
N ARG A 173 8.14 -9.45 -2.75
CA ARG A 173 6.87 -8.77 -3.11
C ARG A 173 6.94 -8.00 -4.45
N SER A 174 7.63 -8.54 -5.46
CA SER A 174 7.77 -7.96 -6.82
C SER A 174 8.22 -6.47 -6.87
N GLY A 175 8.94 -6.03 -5.83
CA GLY A 175 9.43 -4.67 -5.68
C GLY A 175 8.56 -3.77 -4.81
N HIS A 176 7.66 -4.30 -3.98
CA HIS A 176 6.98 -3.53 -2.93
C HIS A 176 7.67 -3.68 -1.57
N SER A 177 7.47 -2.69 -0.70
CA SER A 177 7.89 -2.75 0.70
C SER A 177 7.11 -3.82 1.47
N VAL A 178 7.71 -4.34 2.55
CA VAL A 178 7.15 -5.47 3.32
C VAL A 178 6.89 -5.04 4.76
N GLY A 179 5.71 -5.37 5.27
CA GLY A 179 5.31 -5.11 6.66
C GLY A 179 5.33 -3.62 6.99
N ASP A 180 5.81 -3.30 8.19
CA ASP A 180 5.85 -1.94 8.74
C ASP A 180 7.04 -1.10 8.24
N LEU A 181 7.89 -1.66 7.37
CA LEU A 181 9.10 -0.99 6.87
C LEU A 181 8.74 0.05 5.78
N PRO A 182 8.90 1.36 6.04
CA PRO A 182 8.69 2.37 5.01
C PRO A 182 9.84 2.38 3.99
N GLY A 183 9.52 2.32 2.71
CA GLY A 183 10.48 2.56 1.62
C GLY A 183 11.56 1.48 1.43
N VAL A 184 11.72 0.54 2.37
CA VAL A 184 12.69 -0.56 2.24
C VAL A 184 12.10 -1.68 1.41
N ARG A 185 12.83 -2.09 0.36
CA ARG A 185 12.39 -3.11 -0.63
C ARG A 185 13.36 -4.29 -0.72
N PHE A 186 14.49 -4.17 -0.05
CA PHE A 186 15.62 -5.06 -0.15
C PHE A 186 16.08 -5.52 1.23
N LYS A 187 16.74 -6.67 1.27
CA LYS A 187 17.34 -7.27 2.45
C LYS A 187 18.80 -7.65 2.19
N VAL A 188 19.62 -7.61 3.22
CA VAL A 188 20.99 -8.13 3.18
C VAL A 188 20.97 -9.65 3.36
N VAL A 189 21.77 -10.37 2.57
CA VAL A 189 21.89 -11.84 2.62
C VAL A 189 23.29 -12.27 3.06
N LYS A 190 24.32 -11.64 2.48
CA LYS A 190 25.73 -11.95 2.76
C LYS A 190 26.51 -10.66 3.05
N VAL A 191 27.56 -10.81 3.84
CA VAL A 191 28.56 -9.77 4.19
C VAL A 191 29.93 -10.39 3.98
N ALA A 192 30.84 -9.72 3.27
CA ALA A 192 32.19 -10.20 2.99
C ALA A 192 32.26 -11.66 2.47
N GLY A 193 31.32 -12.04 1.60
CA GLY A 193 31.24 -13.40 1.04
C GLY A 193 30.61 -14.47 1.95
N VAL A 194 30.44 -14.20 3.24
CA VAL A 194 29.79 -15.11 4.21
C VAL A 194 28.31 -14.77 4.37
N SER A 195 27.46 -15.79 4.56
CA SER A 195 26.03 -15.55 4.78
C SER A 195 25.75 -15.06 6.19
N LEU A 196 24.85 -14.07 6.32
CA LEU A 196 24.39 -13.57 7.63
C LEU A 196 23.74 -14.67 8.48
N LEU A 197 23.21 -15.72 7.85
CA LEU A 197 22.65 -16.87 8.56
C LEU A 197 23.74 -17.72 9.23
N ALA A 198 24.89 -17.86 8.58
CA ALA A 198 26.02 -18.62 9.12
C ALA A 198 26.71 -17.84 10.25
N LEU A 199 26.87 -16.52 10.09
CA LEU A 199 27.40 -15.64 11.13
C LEU A 199 26.50 -15.64 12.38
N TYR A 200 25.18 -15.50 12.18
CA TYR A 200 24.23 -15.51 13.29
C TYR A 200 24.17 -16.85 14.05
N LYS A 201 24.38 -17.97 13.34
CA LYS A 201 24.43 -19.31 13.95
C LYS A 201 25.85 -19.71 14.37
N GLU A 202 26.81 -18.79 14.28
CA GLU A 202 28.22 -19.01 14.64
C GLU A 202 28.88 -20.21 13.93
N LYS A 203 28.34 -20.61 12.76
CA LYS A 203 28.91 -21.71 11.97
C LYS A 203 30.13 -21.29 11.17
N LYS A 204 30.29 -19.98 10.98
CA LYS A 204 31.37 -19.35 10.24
C LYS A 204 31.67 -18.03 10.92
N GLU A 205 32.94 -17.67 10.93
CA GLU A 205 33.40 -16.36 11.37
C GLU A 205 33.51 -15.41 10.17
N LYS A 206 33.53 -14.10 10.46
CA LYS A 206 33.79 -13.09 9.44
C LYS A 206 35.25 -13.22 9.00
N PRO A 207 35.55 -13.33 7.69
CA PRO A 207 36.93 -13.36 7.23
C PRO A 207 37.59 -12.04 7.65
N ARG A 208 38.77 -12.14 8.27
CA ARG A 208 39.60 -10.98 8.57
C ARG A 208 40.23 -10.52 7.25
N SER A 209 40.06 -9.24 6.95
CA SER A 209 40.73 -8.56 5.84
C SER A 209 42.22 -8.37 6.13
#